data_AF-A0A5D2HXQ6-F1
#
_entry.id   AF-A0A5D2HXQ6-F1
#
_cell.length_a   1.000
_cell.length_b   1.000
_cell.length_c   1.000
_cell.angle_alpha   90.00
_cell.angle_beta   90.00
_cell.angle_gamma   90.00
#
_symmetry.space_group_name_H-M   'P 1'
#
loop_
_entity.id
_entity.type
_entity.pdbx_description
1 polymer ?
#
loop_
_entity_poly.entity_id
_entity_poly.type
_entity_poly.pdbx_seq_one_letter_code
_entity_poly.pdbx_strand_id
1 'polypeptide(L)'
;MDSQYVNVFIEGKVSFNNRSLHAIGDTPNPYEKAISIIGKTLAPFDEDNLIPCFGFGDATTHDTEVFSFHNDHSSCHGFEEVLACYRKIVPNLRLAGPTSYAPVIDVAVDIVENSGGQFHVLVIIADGQVTRSVNTSDRELSPQEESTINSIVNASLYPLSIVLVGVGDGPWDDMKKFDDKIPAREFDNFQFVNFTGIMSKNISPKEKETAFALAALMEIPLQYKAVIELDILGLHAQYALRIQRTWPLIAGIRLAGNVGQKCRIVQYAAKGLLIVLGCLLDFHIYVQLSKC
;
A
#
# COMPACT_ATOMS: atom_id res chain seq x y z
N MET A 1 -27.03 -22.21 23.90
CA MET A 1 -27.01 -20.96 24.69
C MET A 1 -25.66 -21.01 25.41
N ASP A 2 -24.60 -20.36 24.94
CA ASP A 2 -24.56 -19.05 24.29
C ASP A 2 -23.49 -18.94 23.20
N SER A 3 -23.88 -18.22 22.16
CA SER A 3 -23.09 -17.72 21.04
C SER A 3 -21.99 -16.81 21.58
N GLN A 4 -20.73 -17.24 21.47
CA GLN A 4 -19.58 -16.40 21.74
C GLN A 4 -19.53 -15.35 20.61
N TYR A 5 -20.03 -14.15 20.90
CA TYR A 5 -19.97 -12.99 20.02
C TYR A 5 -18.52 -12.66 19.70
N VAL A 6 -18.03 -13.17 18.56
CA VAL A 6 -16.91 -12.56 17.86
C VAL A 6 -17.47 -11.25 17.31
N ASN A 7 -17.23 -10.14 18.00
CA ASN A 7 -17.49 -8.81 17.45
C ASN A 7 -16.50 -8.60 16.30
N VAL A 8 -16.86 -9.10 15.12
CA VAL A 8 -16.23 -8.71 13.85
C VAL A 8 -16.73 -7.29 13.60
N PHE A 9 -15.84 -6.31 13.73
CA PHE A 9 -16.15 -4.94 13.31
C PHE A 9 -16.51 -4.97 11.82
N ILE A 10 -17.54 -4.19 11.47
CA ILE A 10 -18.09 -4.17 10.12
C ILE A 10 -17.57 -2.90 9.45
N GLU A 11 -16.37 -2.94 8.86
CA GLU A 11 -15.81 -1.79 8.13
C GLU A 11 -16.60 -1.46 6.84
N GLY A 12 -17.45 -2.39 6.39
CA GLY A 12 -18.35 -2.25 5.25
C GLY A 12 -19.79 -1.89 5.62
N LYS A 13 -20.00 -1.10 6.67
CA LYS A 13 -21.34 -0.77 7.17
C LYS A 13 -22.18 -0.07 6.10
N VAL A 14 -21.60 0.92 5.43
CA VAL A 14 -22.24 1.71 4.37
C VAL A 14 -21.85 1.20 2.99
N SER A 15 -20.56 0.96 2.77
CA SER A 15 -19.99 0.60 1.46
C SER A 15 -20.20 -0.86 1.06
N PHE A 16 -20.52 -1.74 2.01
CA PHE A 16 -20.63 -3.18 1.75
C PHE A 16 -21.81 -3.88 2.45
N ASN A 17 -22.90 -3.15 2.67
CA ASN A 17 -24.18 -3.66 3.18
C ASN A 17 -24.05 -4.36 4.55
N ASN A 18 -23.33 -3.73 5.48
CA ASN A 18 -23.13 -4.26 6.83
C ASN A 18 -22.44 -5.64 6.85
N ARG A 19 -21.49 -5.85 5.94
CA ARG A 19 -20.63 -7.04 5.88
C ARG A 19 -19.17 -6.65 6.09
N SER A 20 -18.38 -7.59 6.60
CA SER A 20 -16.92 -7.47 6.60
C SER A 20 -16.41 -7.26 5.17
N LEU A 21 -15.43 -6.38 5.01
CA LEU A 21 -14.81 -6.12 3.70
C LEU A 21 -14.01 -7.32 3.18
N HIS A 22 -13.69 -8.28 4.05
CA HIS A 22 -13.06 -9.56 3.74
C HIS A 22 -14.06 -10.70 3.52
N ALA A 23 -15.38 -10.46 3.61
CA ALA A 23 -16.36 -11.54 3.48
C ALA A 23 -16.29 -12.22 2.10
N ILE A 24 -15.96 -13.51 2.09
CA ILE A 24 -15.89 -14.33 0.88
C ILE A 24 -17.28 -14.81 0.49
N GLY A 25 -17.65 -14.64 -0.78
CA GLY A 25 -18.93 -15.12 -1.32
C GLY A 25 -18.94 -15.17 -2.85
N ASP A 26 -20.16 -15.22 -3.41
CA ASP A 26 -20.40 -15.23 -4.87
C ASP A 26 -20.11 -13.88 -5.52
N THR A 27 -20.37 -12.80 -4.80
CA THR A 27 -20.05 -11.44 -5.24
C THR A 27 -18.69 -11.02 -4.70
N PRO A 28 -17.77 -10.52 -5.56
CA PRO A 28 -16.47 -10.04 -5.10
C PRO A 28 -16.59 -8.95 -4.03
N ASN A 29 -15.85 -9.10 -2.94
CA ASN A 29 -15.70 -8.08 -1.92
C ASN A 29 -14.80 -6.92 -2.40
N PRO A 30 -14.70 -5.80 -1.66
CA PRO A 30 -13.90 -4.65 -2.09
C PRO A 30 -12.42 -4.95 -2.33
N TYR A 31 -11.79 -5.82 -1.52
CA TYR A 31 -10.42 -6.27 -1.74
C TYR A 31 -10.29 -7.07 -3.05
N GLU A 32 -11.18 -8.03 -3.30
CA GLU A 32 -11.19 -8.82 -4.55
C GLU A 32 -11.38 -7.93 -5.78
N LYS A 33 -12.26 -6.92 -5.69
CA LYS A 33 -12.45 -5.95 -6.77
C LYS A 33 -11.20 -5.11 -7.00
N ALA A 34 -10.57 -4.63 -5.93
CA ALA A 34 -9.35 -3.85 -6.04
C ALA A 34 -8.23 -4.68 -6.69
N ILE A 35 -7.94 -5.89 -6.18
CA ILE A 35 -6.95 -6.81 -6.76
C ILE A 35 -7.24 -7.06 -8.24
N SER A 36 -8.49 -7.35 -8.60
CA SER A 36 -8.87 -7.63 -9.99
C SER A 36 -8.62 -6.43 -10.92
N ILE A 37 -8.98 -5.22 -10.50
CA ILE A 37 -8.78 -4.04 -11.34
C ILE A 37 -7.30 -3.65 -11.38
N ILE A 38 -6.58 -3.73 -10.25
CA ILE A 38 -5.12 -3.57 -10.22
C ILE A 38 -4.49 -4.53 -11.22
N GLY A 39 -4.90 -5.81 -11.24
CA GLY A 39 -4.39 -6.80 -12.18
C GLY A 39 -4.57 -6.43 -13.63
N LYS A 40 -5.76 -5.98 -14.02
CA LYS A 40 -6.02 -5.52 -15.38
C LYS A 40 -5.17 -4.30 -15.78
N THR A 41 -4.70 -3.52 -14.82
CA THR A 41 -4.05 -2.21 -15.05
C THR A 41 -2.54 -2.26 -14.90
N LEU A 42 -2.04 -3.03 -13.93
CA LEU A 42 -0.63 -3.10 -13.55
C LEU A 42 0.07 -4.33 -14.10
N ALA A 43 -0.63 -5.44 -14.39
CA ALA A 43 0.00 -6.63 -14.95
C ALA A 43 0.79 -6.37 -16.25
N PRO A 44 0.39 -5.47 -17.18
CA PRO A 44 1.20 -5.16 -18.35
C PRO A 44 2.55 -4.49 -18.03
N PHE A 45 2.74 -4.00 -16.80
CA PHE A 45 3.99 -3.40 -16.32
C PHE A 45 4.82 -4.36 -15.48
N ASP A 46 4.35 -5.58 -15.23
CA ASP A 46 5.10 -6.60 -14.50
C ASP A 46 5.83 -7.50 -15.52
N GLU A 47 7.16 -7.55 -15.45
CA GLU A 47 7.98 -8.17 -16.51
C GLU A 47 7.95 -9.71 -16.47
N ASP A 48 7.85 -10.30 -15.28
CA ASP A 48 7.92 -11.75 -15.06
C ASP A 48 6.59 -12.39 -14.62
N ASN A 49 5.57 -11.58 -14.35
CA ASN A 49 4.27 -12.00 -13.83
C ASN A 49 4.39 -12.72 -12.47
N LEU A 50 5.46 -12.44 -11.70
CA LEU A 50 5.71 -12.96 -10.37
C LEU A 50 5.43 -11.86 -9.34
N ILE A 51 4.34 -12.01 -8.61
CA ILE A 51 3.85 -11.01 -7.67
C ILE A 51 4.11 -11.52 -6.25
N PRO A 52 5.12 -10.99 -5.53
CA PRO A 52 5.24 -11.30 -4.11
C PRO A 52 3.99 -10.78 -3.40
N CYS A 53 3.40 -11.62 -2.55
CA CYS A 53 2.17 -11.28 -1.85
C CYS A 53 2.27 -11.56 -0.36
N PHE A 54 1.83 -10.57 0.41
CA PHE A 54 1.90 -10.59 1.86
C PHE A 54 0.57 -10.13 2.48
N GLY A 55 0.32 -10.59 3.71
CA GLY A 55 -0.70 -10.04 4.58
C GLY A 55 -0.11 -9.58 5.91
N PHE A 56 -0.81 -8.68 6.59
CA PHE A 56 -0.45 -8.13 7.89
C PHE A 56 -1.71 -7.72 8.66
N GLY A 57 -1.56 -7.42 9.96
CA GLY A 57 -2.67 -7.04 10.84
C GLY A 57 -3.54 -8.21 11.34
N ASP A 58 -3.15 -9.46 11.09
CA ASP A 58 -3.82 -10.61 11.69
C ASP A 58 -3.27 -10.90 13.10
N ALA A 59 -3.91 -11.82 13.82
CA ALA A 59 -3.54 -12.17 15.20
C ALA A 59 -2.16 -12.83 15.32
N THR A 60 -1.52 -13.19 14.20
CA THR A 60 -0.14 -13.69 14.19
C THR A 60 0.87 -12.56 13.99
N THR A 61 0.55 -11.58 13.14
CA THR A 61 1.49 -10.51 12.77
C THR A 61 1.36 -9.21 13.56
N HIS A 62 0.14 -8.88 14.01
CA HIS A 62 -0.20 -7.58 14.60
C HIS A 62 0.36 -6.42 13.74
N ASP A 63 1.04 -5.44 14.35
CA ASP A 63 1.69 -4.29 13.71
C ASP A 63 3.20 -4.46 13.49
N THR A 64 3.75 -5.65 13.71
CA THR A 64 5.21 -5.88 13.75
C THR A 64 5.77 -6.73 12.62
N GLU A 65 4.95 -7.60 12.02
CA GLU A 65 5.40 -8.57 11.01
C GLU A 65 4.46 -8.62 9.80
N VAL A 66 4.87 -9.37 8.77
CA VAL A 66 4.01 -9.77 7.66
C VAL A 66 4.08 -11.28 7.48
N PHE A 67 3.04 -11.89 6.91
CA PHE A 67 3.07 -13.28 6.45
C PHE A 67 3.02 -13.33 4.93
N SER A 68 3.73 -14.29 4.32
CA SER A 68 3.66 -14.52 2.88
C SER A 68 2.42 -15.35 2.52
N PHE A 69 1.86 -15.12 1.34
CA PHE A 69 0.73 -15.91 0.83
C PHE A 69 1.11 -17.37 0.57
N HIS A 70 2.37 -17.64 0.24
CA HIS A 70 2.91 -18.98 0.11
C HIS A 70 3.80 -19.33 1.30
N ASN A 71 3.65 -20.54 1.81
CA ASN A 71 4.44 -21.03 2.96
C ASN A 71 5.94 -21.15 2.64
N ASP A 72 6.31 -21.29 1.37
CA ASP A 72 7.69 -21.36 0.90
C ASP A 72 8.24 -20.00 0.48
N HIS A 73 7.49 -18.92 0.73
CA HIS A 73 7.82 -17.54 0.37
C HIS A 73 7.95 -17.28 -1.14
N SER A 74 7.44 -18.19 -1.99
CA SER A 74 7.39 -17.96 -3.43
C SER A 74 6.36 -16.89 -3.80
N SER A 75 6.61 -16.20 -4.91
CA SER A 75 5.67 -15.24 -5.50
C SER A 75 4.44 -15.94 -6.10
N CYS A 76 3.31 -15.23 -6.16
CA CYS A 76 2.15 -15.64 -6.93
C CYS A 76 2.41 -15.45 -8.44
N HIS A 77 1.94 -16.37 -9.27
CA HIS A 77 1.97 -16.31 -10.72
C HIS A 77 0.74 -15.54 -11.24
N GLY A 78 0.90 -14.23 -11.36
CA GLY A 78 -0.15 -13.33 -11.82
C GLY A 78 -1.28 -13.12 -10.82
N PHE A 79 -2.17 -12.19 -11.16
CA PHE A 79 -3.24 -11.72 -10.28
C PHE A 79 -4.36 -12.74 -10.05
N GLU A 80 -4.53 -13.67 -10.98
CA GLU A 80 -5.44 -14.79 -10.84
C GLU A 80 -5.04 -15.66 -9.65
N GLU A 81 -3.74 -15.94 -9.46
CA GLU A 81 -3.25 -16.66 -8.30
C GLU A 81 -3.34 -15.82 -7.02
N VAL A 82 -3.04 -14.51 -7.08
CA VAL A 82 -3.22 -13.60 -5.93
C VAL A 82 -4.65 -13.66 -5.41
N LEU A 83 -5.64 -13.60 -6.30
CA LEU A 83 -7.07 -13.72 -5.93
C LEU A 83 -7.41 -15.09 -5.35
N ALA A 84 -6.88 -16.17 -5.94
CA ALA A 84 -7.13 -17.53 -5.46
C ALA A 84 -6.54 -17.75 -4.05
N CYS A 85 -5.30 -17.30 -3.83
CA CYS A 85 -4.62 -17.35 -2.53
C CYS A 85 -5.35 -16.49 -1.50
N TYR A 86 -5.75 -15.26 -1.85
CA TYR A 86 -6.56 -14.40 -0.97
C TYR A 86 -7.83 -15.10 -0.50
N ARG A 87 -8.63 -15.67 -1.43
CA ARG A 87 -9.88 -16.39 -1.10
C ARG A 87 -9.64 -17.63 -0.23
N LYS A 88 -8.46 -18.26 -0.34
CA LYS A 88 -8.07 -19.43 0.46
C LYS A 88 -7.60 -19.05 1.87
N ILE A 89 -6.85 -17.96 2.00
CA ILE A 89 -6.22 -17.55 3.26
C ILE A 89 -7.23 -16.88 4.17
N VAL A 90 -8.01 -15.93 3.65
CA VAL A 90 -8.91 -15.06 4.43
C VAL A 90 -9.84 -15.81 5.39
N PRO A 91 -10.52 -16.91 5.01
CA PRO A 91 -11.40 -17.63 5.94
C PRO A 91 -10.70 -18.22 7.17
N ASN A 92 -9.38 -18.38 7.11
CA ASN A 92 -8.56 -18.95 8.17
C ASN A 92 -7.85 -17.87 9.01
N LEU A 93 -7.93 -16.60 8.60
CA LEU A 93 -7.31 -15.50 9.33
C LEU A 93 -8.16 -15.12 10.54
N ARG A 94 -7.46 -14.77 11.63
CA ARG A 94 -8.06 -14.07 12.75
C ARG A 94 -7.64 -12.63 12.63
N LEU A 95 -8.51 -11.78 12.07
CA LEU A 95 -8.26 -10.35 11.96
C LEU A 95 -7.95 -9.77 13.36
N ALA A 96 -7.01 -8.83 13.42
CA ALA A 96 -6.51 -8.24 14.66
C ALA A 96 -6.08 -6.77 14.43
N GLY A 97 -5.28 -6.26 15.34
CA GLY A 97 -4.63 -4.96 15.28
C GLY A 97 -3.57 -4.89 16.40
N PRO A 98 -2.90 -3.76 16.59
CA PRO A 98 -3.04 -2.50 15.87
C PRO A 98 -2.46 -2.57 14.44
N THR A 99 -2.56 -1.46 13.72
CA THR A 99 -2.22 -1.34 12.31
C THR A 99 -1.04 -0.43 12.13
N SER A 100 0.00 -0.97 11.49
CA SER A 100 1.14 -0.22 10.96
C SER A 100 1.43 -0.70 9.53
N TYR A 101 1.79 0.20 8.63
CA TYR A 101 2.30 -0.17 7.30
C TYR A 101 3.82 -0.33 7.30
N ALA A 102 4.50 -0.05 8.41
CA ALA A 102 5.95 -0.18 8.51
C ALA A 102 6.46 -1.59 8.13
N PRO A 103 5.92 -2.70 8.67
CA PRO A 103 6.46 -4.03 8.38
C PRO A 103 6.42 -4.39 6.89
N VAL A 104 5.33 -4.01 6.20
CA VAL A 104 5.21 -4.27 4.78
C VAL A 104 6.13 -3.38 3.93
N ILE A 105 6.26 -2.11 4.30
CA ILE A 105 7.15 -1.18 3.58
C ILE A 105 8.60 -1.64 3.73
N ASP A 106 9.00 -2.11 4.91
CA ASP A 106 10.35 -2.61 5.18
C ASP A 106 10.62 -3.89 4.36
N VAL A 107 9.67 -4.82 4.28
CA VAL A 107 9.78 -6.00 3.39
C VAL A 107 9.85 -5.61 1.91
N ALA A 108 9.14 -4.56 1.49
CA ALA A 108 9.24 -4.05 0.13
C ALA A 108 10.63 -3.49 -0.19
N VAL A 109 11.24 -2.80 0.78
CA VAL A 109 12.63 -2.34 0.68
C VAL A 109 13.59 -3.52 0.54
N ASP A 110 13.44 -4.56 1.36
CA ASP A 110 14.26 -5.78 1.27
C ASP A 110 14.15 -6.45 -0.12
N ILE A 111 12.94 -6.49 -0.70
CA ILE A 111 12.73 -7.02 -2.06
C ILE A 111 13.45 -6.16 -3.10
N VAL A 112 13.35 -4.84 -3.00
CA VAL A 112 14.08 -3.91 -3.89
C VAL A 112 15.58 -4.13 -3.78
N GLU A 113 16.13 -4.26 -2.57
CA GLU A 113 17.56 -4.54 -2.36
C GLU A 113 17.99 -5.88 -2.98
N ASN A 114 17.22 -6.95 -2.73
CA ASN A 114 17.50 -8.29 -3.23
C ASN A 114 17.37 -8.40 -4.76
N SER A 115 16.56 -7.53 -5.38
CA SER A 115 16.46 -7.41 -6.83
C SER A 115 17.67 -6.72 -7.49
N GLY A 116 18.59 -6.17 -6.69
CA GLY A 116 19.70 -5.34 -7.16
C GLY A 116 19.30 -3.89 -7.43
N GLY A 117 18.31 -3.37 -6.70
CA GLY A 117 17.84 -1.98 -6.86
C GLY A 117 16.97 -1.79 -8.11
N GLN A 118 16.19 -2.79 -8.51
CA GLN A 118 15.22 -2.61 -9.59
C GLN A 118 14.03 -1.79 -9.09
N PHE A 119 13.39 -1.05 -10.01
CA PHE A 119 12.23 -0.26 -9.62
C PHE A 119 11.01 -1.14 -9.35
N HIS A 120 10.40 -0.92 -8.19
CA HIS A 120 9.22 -1.64 -7.73
C HIS A 120 8.08 -0.69 -7.39
N VAL A 121 6.86 -1.20 -7.54
CA VAL A 121 5.65 -0.54 -7.03
C VAL A 121 5.03 -1.43 -5.97
N LEU A 122 4.99 -0.95 -4.73
CA LEU A 122 4.24 -1.54 -3.63
C LEU A 122 2.80 -1.04 -3.67
N VAL A 123 1.84 -1.95 -3.80
CA VAL A 123 0.41 -1.64 -3.67
C VAL A 123 -0.12 -2.21 -2.36
N ILE A 124 -0.51 -1.33 -1.45
CA ILE A 124 -1.13 -1.69 -0.16
C ILE A 124 -2.64 -1.51 -0.30
N ILE A 125 -3.43 -2.56 -0.13
CA ILE A 125 -4.89 -2.46 -0.02
C ILE A 125 -5.25 -2.52 1.46
N ALA A 126 -5.96 -1.52 1.96
CA ALA A 126 -6.33 -1.42 3.38
C ALA A 126 -7.66 -0.70 3.55
N ASP A 127 -8.35 -0.95 4.67
CA ASP A 127 -9.72 -0.49 4.92
C ASP A 127 -9.90 0.65 5.92
N GLY A 128 -8.80 1.26 6.33
CA GLY A 128 -8.76 2.16 7.47
C GLY A 128 -7.40 2.81 7.61
N GLN A 129 -7.27 3.63 8.65
CA GLN A 129 -6.07 4.40 8.91
C GLN A 129 -5.08 3.57 9.73
N VAL A 130 -3.81 3.98 9.70
CA VAL A 130 -2.82 3.54 10.70
C VAL A 130 -3.38 3.82 12.09
N THR A 131 -3.24 2.87 13.03
CA THR A 131 -3.91 2.98 14.33
C THR A 131 -3.48 4.25 15.04
N ARG A 132 -4.44 5.14 15.34
CA ARG A 132 -4.21 6.37 16.10
C ARG A 132 -4.36 6.08 17.59
N SER A 133 -3.57 6.75 18.43
CA SER A 133 -3.72 6.60 19.87
C SER A 133 -4.98 7.33 20.34
N VAL A 134 -5.78 6.68 21.19
CA VAL A 134 -7.05 7.22 21.71
C VAL A 134 -6.81 8.48 22.59
N ASN A 135 -5.56 8.74 22.98
CA ASN A 135 -5.16 9.84 23.87
C ASN A 135 -4.32 10.94 23.19
N THR A 136 -4.01 10.82 21.89
CA THR A 136 -3.21 11.82 21.18
C THR A 136 -4.11 12.91 20.62
N SER A 137 -3.74 14.18 20.84
CA SER A 137 -4.38 15.30 20.15
C SER A 137 -4.19 15.18 18.63
N ASP A 138 -5.00 15.86 17.80
CA ASP A 138 -4.89 15.84 16.33
C ASP A 138 -3.48 16.12 15.76
N ARG A 139 -2.59 16.67 16.60
CA ARG A 139 -1.22 17.06 16.27
C ARG A 139 -0.14 16.05 16.66
N GLU A 140 -0.45 15.04 17.47
CA GLU A 140 0.51 14.02 17.91
C GLU A 140 0.29 12.73 17.12
N LEU A 141 1.39 12.10 16.70
CA LEU A 141 1.38 10.84 15.99
C LEU A 141 1.37 9.68 16.99
N SER A 142 0.62 8.62 16.70
CA SER A 142 0.75 7.35 17.40
C SER A 142 2.09 6.67 17.09
N PRO A 143 2.53 5.68 17.89
CA PRO A 143 3.70 4.87 17.57
C PRO A 143 3.60 4.21 16.19
N GLN A 144 2.41 3.76 15.79
CA GLN A 144 2.19 3.15 14.48
C GLN A 144 2.26 4.17 13.34
N GLU A 145 1.70 5.38 13.52
CA GLU A 145 1.80 6.48 12.56
C GLU A 145 3.26 6.90 12.39
N GLU A 146 4.00 7.06 13.48
CA GLU A 146 5.43 7.41 13.46
C GLU A 146 6.26 6.32 12.77
N SER A 147 6.04 5.04 13.11
CA SER A 147 6.72 3.92 12.46
C SER A 147 6.44 3.88 10.96
N THR A 148 5.18 4.06 10.57
CA THR A 148 4.79 4.06 9.15
C THR A 148 5.45 5.23 8.40
N ILE A 149 5.44 6.43 8.97
CA ILE A 149 6.09 7.61 8.38
C ILE A 149 7.60 7.37 8.21
N ASN A 150 8.26 6.83 9.24
CA ASN A 150 9.68 6.54 9.20
C ASN A 150 10.03 5.52 8.10
N SER A 151 9.24 4.45 7.95
CA SER A 151 9.43 3.48 6.86
C SER A 151 9.19 4.11 5.48
N ILE A 152 8.20 5.00 5.31
CA ILE A 152 7.98 5.70 4.03
C ILE A 152 9.18 6.61 3.69
N VAL A 153 9.70 7.35 4.68
CA VAL A 153 10.88 8.21 4.49
C VAL A 153 12.10 7.37 4.13
N ASN A 154 12.34 6.27 4.83
CA ASN A 154 13.42 5.34 4.52
C ASN A 154 13.27 4.74 3.11
N ALA A 155 12.06 4.33 2.74
CA ALA A 155 11.75 3.81 1.41
C ALA A 155 12.05 4.79 0.28
N SER A 156 12.06 6.11 0.54
CA SER A 156 12.43 7.12 -0.47
C SER A 156 13.90 7.07 -0.90
N LEU A 157 14.75 6.37 -0.15
CA LEU A 157 16.15 6.10 -0.52
C LEU A 157 16.30 4.98 -1.56
N TYR A 158 15.19 4.29 -1.87
CA TYR A 158 15.17 3.14 -2.76
C TYR A 158 14.31 3.43 -4.00
N PRO A 159 14.52 2.71 -5.12
CA PRO A 159 13.66 2.80 -6.29
C PRO A 159 12.30 2.12 -6.04
N LEU A 160 11.53 2.64 -5.07
CA LEU A 160 10.27 2.08 -4.59
C LEU A 160 9.19 3.16 -4.59
N SER A 161 8.09 2.90 -5.29
CA SER A 161 6.86 3.70 -5.20
C SER A 161 5.79 2.96 -4.40
N ILE A 162 5.01 3.67 -3.60
CA ILE A 162 4.00 3.11 -2.71
C ILE A 162 2.63 3.66 -3.10
N VAL A 163 1.66 2.78 -3.36
CA VAL A 163 0.27 3.12 -3.66
C VAL A 163 -0.63 2.52 -2.59
N LEU A 164 -1.23 3.35 -1.75
CA LEU A 164 -2.23 2.95 -0.76
C LEU A 164 -3.64 3.03 -1.36
N VAL A 165 -4.29 1.89 -1.49
CA VAL A 165 -5.65 1.72 -2.01
C VAL A 165 -6.62 1.54 -0.84
N GLY A 166 -7.37 2.60 -0.53
CA GLY A 166 -8.36 2.62 0.55
C GLY A 166 -9.70 2.01 0.13
N VAL A 167 -10.10 0.88 0.75
CA VAL A 167 -11.39 0.20 0.54
C VAL A 167 -12.29 0.31 1.78
N GLY A 168 -13.60 0.26 1.65
CA GLY A 168 -14.50 0.46 2.80
C GLY A 168 -14.86 1.91 3.11
N ASP A 169 -15.46 2.11 4.29
CA ASP A 169 -16.12 3.35 4.70
C ASP A 169 -15.14 4.48 5.07
N GLY A 170 -13.87 4.16 5.38
CA GLY A 170 -12.90 5.12 5.91
C GLY A 170 -13.08 5.37 7.41
N PRO A 171 -12.68 6.55 7.94
CA PRO A 171 -12.52 7.84 7.24
C PRO A 171 -11.22 7.97 6.43
N TRP A 172 -11.27 8.71 5.32
CA TRP A 172 -10.12 8.94 4.41
C TRP A 172 -9.54 10.36 4.46
N ASP A 173 -10.17 11.25 5.22
CA ASP A 173 -9.77 12.67 5.27
C ASP A 173 -8.37 12.86 5.86
N ASP A 174 -7.99 12.03 6.84
CA ASP A 174 -6.65 12.11 7.41
C ASP A 174 -5.61 11.40 6.56
N MET A 175 -5.97 10.47 5.68
CA MET A 175 -5.01 9.86 4.74
C MET A 175 -4.52 10.84 3.68
N LYS A 176 -5.35 11.82 3.29
CA LYS A 176 -4.90 12.94 2.46
C LYS A 176 -3.93 13.85 3.22
N LYS A 177 -4.21 14.12 4.50
CA LYS A 177 -3.31 14.90 5.36
C LYS A 177 -2.06 14.12 5.77
N PHE A 178 -2.11 12.79 5.69
CA PHE A 178 -0.99 11.92 6.07
C PHE A 178 0.16 12.10 5.10
N ASP A 179 -0.14 12.21 3.80
CA ASP A 179 0.85 12.58 2.78
C ASP A 179 1.52 13.94 3.09
N ASP A 180 0.73 14.95 3.46
CA ASP A 180 1.24 16.27 3.90
C ASP A 180 2.09 16.22 5.19
N LYS A 181 1.95 15.16 6.00
CA LYS A 181 2.67 14.98 7.28
C LYS A 181 4.01 14.25 7.11
N ILE A 182 4.26 13.61 5.97
CA ILE A 182 5.52 12.92 5.73
C ILE A 182 6.62 14.00 5.63
N PRO A 183 7.67 13.94 6.47
CA PRO A 183 8.73 14.95 6.48
C PRO A 183 9.61 14.87 5.22
N ALA A 184 10.74 15.57 5.20
CA ALA A 184 11.64 15.59 4.06
C ALA A 184 12.04 14.16 3.62
N ARG A 185 11.68 13.82 2.38
CA ARG A 185 11.98 12.59 1.65
C ARG A 185 12.74 12.94 0.38
N GLU A 186 13.50 11.99 -0.17
CA GLU A 186 14.33 12.24 -1.37
C GLU A 186 13.47 12.56 -2.61
N PHE A 187 12.30 11.91 -2.72
CA PHE A 187 11.28 12.21 -3.70
C PHE A 187 9.89 11.82 -3.18
N ASP A 188 8.86 12.29 -3.87
CA ASP A 188 7.49 11.91 -3.57
C ASP A 188 7.22 10.45 -3.98
N ASN A 189 7.37 9.51 -3.05
CA ASN A 189 7.24 8.06 -3.27
C ASN A 189 5.92 7.43 -2.79
N PHE A 190 4.89 8.20 -2.39
CA PHE A 190 3.69 7.67 -1.75
C PHE A 190 2.43 8.32 -2.31
N GLN A 191 1.47 7.50 -2.74
CA GLN A 191 0.21 7.94 -3.33
C GLN A 191 -0.98 7.26 -2.65
N PHE A 192 -2.02 8.03 -2.30
CA PHE A 192 -3.27 7.49 -1.75
C PHE A 192 -4.42 7.53 -2.76
N VAL A 193 -5.15 6.42 -2.86
CA VAL A 193 -6.32 6.26 -3.75
C VAL A 193 -7.53 5.76 -2.97
N ASN A 194 -8.57 6.60 -2.89
CA ASN A 194 -9.87 6.21 -2.31
C ASN A 194 -10.68 5.37 -3.31
N PHE A 195 -10.50 4.04 -3.25
CA PHE A 195 -11.16 3.09 -4.13
C PHE A 195 -12.69 3.13 -3.97
N THR A 196 -13.18 3.09 -2.73
CA THR A 196 -14.64 3.13 -2.45
C THR A 196 -15.29 4.37 -3.04
N GLY A 197 -14.65 5.53 -2.87
CA GLY A 197 -15.13 6.81 -3.38
C GLY A 197 -15.16 6.87 -4.92
N ILE A 198 -14.25 6.19 -5.61
CA ILE A 198 -14.28 6.06 -7.07
C ILE A 198 -15.40 5.10 -7.49
N MET A 199 -15.50 3.95 -6.80
CA MET A 199 -16.46 2.90 -7.15
C MET A 199 -17.91 3.29 -6.84
N SER A 200 -18.15 4.27 -5.96
CA SER A 200 -19.49 4.77 -5.63
C SER A 200 -20.05 5.79 -6.63
N LYS A 201 -19.23 6.34 -7.54
CA LYS A 201 -19.67 7.34 -8.53
C LYS A 201 -20.79 6.80 -9.43
N ASN A 202 -21.72 7.66 -9.85
CA ASN A 202 -22.81 7.28 -10.75
C ASN A 202 -22.38 7.37 -12.23
N ILE A 203 -21.45 6.51 -12.63
CA ILE A 203 -20.88 6.38 -13.98
C ILE A 203 -20.79 4.90 -14.37
N SER A 204 -20.46 4.60 -15.63
CA SER A 204 -20.40 3.19 -16.07
C SER A 204 -19.27 2.42 -15.36
N PRO A 205 -19.41 1.08 -15.19
CA PRO A 205 -18.37 0.27 -14.55
C PRO A 205 -16.98 0.43 -15.17
N LYS A 206 -16.90 0.50 -16.51
CA LYS A 206 -15.65 0.68 -17.24
C LYS A 206 -14.99 2.03 -16.95
N GLU A 207 -15.78 3.10 -16.83
CA GLU A 207 -15.25 4.41 -16.45
C GLU A 207 -14.75 4.42 -14.99
N LYS A 208 -15.38 3.67 -14.08
CA LYS A 208 -14.87 3.51 -12.70
C LYS A 208 -13.52 2.80 -12.67
N GLU A 209 -13.40 1.68 -13.40
CA GLU A 209 -12.15 0.94 -13.52
C GLU A 209 -11.04 1.83 -14.10
N THR A 210 -11.35 2.60 -15.16
CA THR A 210 -10.41 3.53 -15.79
C THR A 210 -10.01 4.67 -14.84
N ALA A 211 -10.97 5.24 -14.10
CA ALA A 211 -10.71 6.30 -13.14
C ALA A 211 -9.84 5.83 -11.97
N PHE A 212 -10.05 4.60 -11.50
CA PHE A 212 -9.21 4.01 -10.47
C PHE A 212 -7.80 3.71 -10.99
N ALA A 213 -7.68 3.11 -12.18
CA ALA A 213 -6.40 2.86 -12.84
C ALA A 213 -5.57 4.14 -12.97
N LEU A 214 -6.20 5.22 -13.46
CA LEU A 214 -5.56 6.51 -13.62
C LEU A 214 -5.11 7.09 -12.26
N ALA A 215 -5.95 6.99 -11.23
CA ALA A 215 -5.62 7.51 -9.90
C ALA A 215 -4.45 6.76 -9.25
N ALA A 216 -4.39 5.43 -9.42
CA ALA A 216 -3.30 4.59 -8.92
C ALA A 216 -1.98 4.81 -9.67
N LEU A 217 -2.05 5.10 -10.97
CA LEU A 217 -0.88 5.29 -11.83
C LEU A 217 -0.44 6.74 -12.00
N MET A 218 -1.15 7.70 -11.40
CA MET A 218 -0.96 9.12 -11.70
C MET A 218 0.47 9.61 -11.41
N GLU A 219 1.09 9.08 -10.36
CA GLU A 219 2.38 9.54 -9.85
C GLU A 219 3.55 8.63 -10.24
N ILE A 220 3.28 7.35 -10.56
CA ILE A 220 4.30 6.36 -10.91
C ILE A 220 5.28 6.86 -12.00
N PRO A 221 4.84 7.52 -13.10
CA PRO A 221 5.76 8.04 -14.10
C PRO A 221 6.68 9.16 -13.59
N LEU A 222 6.19 9.99 -12.67
CA LEU A 222 6.97 11.07 -12.05
C LEU A 222 7.94 10.51 -11.00
N GLN A 223 7.48 9.56 -10.21
CA GLN A 223 8.28 8.79 -9.24
C GLN A 223 9.43 8.06 -9.90
N TYR A 224 9.16 7.32 -10.97
CA TYR A 224 10.21 6.64 -11.74
C TYR A 224 11.24 7.62 -12.32
N LYS A 225 10.78 8.78 -12.80
CA LYS A 225 11.67 9.83 -13.29
C LYS A 225 12.55 10.41 -12.17
N ALA A 226 11.98 10.61 -10.97
CA ALA A 226 12.75 11.06 -9.81
C ALA A 226 13.82 10.04 -9.40
N VAL A 227 13.48 8.75 -9.40
CA VAL A 227 14.43 7.65 -9.16
C VAL A 227 15.63 7.68 -10.11
N ILE A 228 15.39 7.96 -11.39
CA ILE A 228 16.47 8.14 -12.38
C ILE A 228 17.29 9.41 -12.09
N GLU A 229 16.63 10.52 -11.76
CA GLU A 229 17.29 11.81 -11.49
C GLU A 229 18.13 11.80 -10.21
N LEU A 230 17.73 10.99 -9.23
CA LEU A 230 18.47 10.75 -7.98
C LEU A 230 19.58 9.69 -8.13
N ASP A 231 19.69 9.04 -9.28
CA ASP A 231 20.67 7.98 -9.57
C ASP A 231 20.59 6.79 -8.59
N ILE A 232 19.39 6.45 -8.11
CA ILE A 232 19.17 5.34 -7.15
C ILE A 232 18.70 4.04 -7.82
N LEU A 233 18.53 4.03 -9.15
CA LEU A 233 18.16 2.84 -9.91
C LEU A 233 19.37 1.92 -10.14
N GLY A 234 19.24 0.63 -9.81
CA GLY A 234 20.28 -0.38 -10.02
C GLY A 234 21.45 -0.31 -9.03
N LEU A 235 21.35 0.51 -7.99
CA LEU A 235 22.34 0.58 -6.92
C LEU A 235 22.00 -0.41 -5.81
N HIS A 236 22.93 -1.30 -5.46
CA HIS A 236 22.89 -1.96 -4.15
C HIS A 236 23.12 -0.89 -3.07
N ALA A 237 22.16 -0.74 -2.15
CA ALA A 237 22.14 0.31 -1.13
C ALA A 237 23.37 0.32 -0.17
N GLN A 238 24.29 -0.63 -0.29
CA GLN A 238 25.63 -0.55 0.31
C GLN A 238 26.43 0.70 -0.12
N TYR A 239 25.99 1.45 -1.14
CA TYR A 239 26.51 2.80 -1.46
C TYR A 239 25.70 3.98 -0.90
N ALA A 240 24.41 3.83 -0.57
CA ALA A 240 23.57 4.91 -0.04
C ALA A 240 24.02 5.35 1.37
N LEU A 241 24.48 4.42 2.21
CA LEU A 241 25.11 4.73 3.51
C LEU A 241 26.45 5.48 3.38
N ARG A 242 27.04 5.54 2.18
CA ARG A 242 28.33 6.21 1.92
C ARG A 242 28.15 7.68 1.54
N ILE A 243 26.98 8.07 1.02
CA ILE A 243 26.70 9.45 0.60
C ILE A 243 26.36 10.36 1.80
N GLN A 244 25.96 9.79 2.95
CA GLN A 244 25.73 10.56 4.17
C GLN A 244 27.03 11.08 4.85
N ARG A 245 28.22 10.70 4.38
CA ARG A 245 29.50 11.11 5.00
C ARG A 245 30.40 12.03 4.18
N THR A 246 30.06 12.37 2.94
CA THR A 246 30.85 13.37 2.18
C THR A 246 29.98 14.17 1.23
N TRP A 247 29.44 15.29 1.69
CA TRP A 247 29.27 16.46 0.85
C TRP A 247 30.30 17.51 1.29
N PRO A 248 31.17 17.96 0.39
CA PRO A 248 30.98 19.32 -0.08
C PRO A 248 31.13 19.48 -1.61
N LEU A 249 30.16 20.22 -2.17
CA LEU A 249 30.23 21.17 -3.29
C LEU A 249 30.97 20.74 -4.57
N ILE A 250 30.27 20.75 -5.72
CA ILE A 250 30.60 21.58 -6.91
C ILE A 250 29.41 21.57 -7.89
N ALA A 251 29.22 22.73 -8.52
CA ALA A 251 28.15 23.10 -9.42
C ALA A 251 28.19 22.46 -10.81
N GLY A 252 27.01 22.37 -11.42
CA GLY A 252 26.78 22.75 -12.82
C GLY A 252 26.88 21.64 -13.86
N ILE A 253 25.76 21.01 -14.19
CA ILE A 253 25.51 20.49 -15.55
C ILE A 253 24.07 20.82 -15.95
N ARG A 254 23.96 21.54 -17.07
CA ARG A 254 22.72 21.89 -17.75
C ARG A 254 22.53 20.85 -18.85
N LEU A 255 21.45 20.07 -18.82
CA LEU A 255 21.05 19.26 -19.97
C LEU A 255 19.65 19.70 -20.41
N ALA A 256 19.62 20.24 -21.63
CA ALA A 256 18.40 20.51 -22.37
C ALA A 256 17.86 19.19 -22.95
N GLY A 257 16.56 18.94 -22.81
CA GLY A 257 15.88 17.81 -23.42
C GLY A 257 14.41 18.13 -23.64
N ASN A 258 13.97 18.04 -24.90
CA ASN A 258 12.69 18.52 -25.41
C ASN A 258 11.45 17.89 -24.75
N VAL A 259 10.43 18.74 -24.61
CA VAL A 259 9.05 18.39 -24.27
C VAL A 259 8.44 17.60 -25.42
N GLY A 260 8.26 16.29 -25.26
CA GLY A 260 7.55 15.50 -26.26
C GLY A 260 7.69 13.98 -26.18
N GLN A 261 7.44 13.34 -25.02
CA GLN A 261 7.25 11.88 -24.93
C GLN A 261 6.66 11.45 -23.57
N LYS A 262 5.42 11.85 -23.29
CA LYS A 262 4.74 11.61 -22.00
C LYS A 262 4.09 10.22 -21.83
N CYS A 263 4.22 9.29 -22.78
CA CYS A 263 3.52 8.00 -22.72
C CYS A 263 4.40 6.76 -23.00
N ARG A 264 5.71 6.93 -23.24
CA ARG A 264 6.63 5.82 -23.55
C ARG A 264 7.56 5.41 -22.42
N ILE A 265 7.72 6.24 -21.38
CA ILE A 265 8.69 6.01 -20.30
C ILE A 265 8.21 4.95 -19.31
N VAL A 266 6.90 4.79 -19.13
CA VAL A 266 6.33 3.76 -18.24
C VAL A 266 6.51 2.34 -18.80
N GLN A 267 6.85 2.20 -20.08
CA GLN A 267 6.90 0.92 -20.79
C GLN A 267 8.21 0.12 -20.55
N TYR A 268 9.18 0.66 -19.80
CA TYR A 268 10.55 0.11 -19.67
C TYR A 268 11.07 0.03 -18.22
N ALA A 269 10.20 0.12 -17.21
CA ALA A 269 10.62 0.67 -15.93
C ALA A 269 10.34 -0.19 -14.67
N ALA A 270 9.18 -0.84 -14.55
CA ALA A 270 8.87 -1.65 -13.38
C ALA A 270 9.20 -3.11 -13.68
N LYS A 271 10.12 -3.71 -12.91
CA LYS A 271 10.46 -5.14 -13.07
C LYS A 271 9.76 -6.04 -12.06
N GLY A 272 9.20 -5.46 -11.00
CA GLY A 272 8.40 -6.19 -10.02
C GLY A 272 7.27 -5.34 -9.49
N LEU A 273 6.06 -5.89 -9.58
CA LEU A 273 4.90 -5.40 -8.87
C LEU A 273 4.73 -6.15 -7.55
N LEU A 274 4.70 -5.43 -6.43
CA LEU A 274 4.50 -5.98 -5.10
C LEU A 274 3.07 -5.65 -4.65
N ILE A 275 2.28 -6.67 -4.28
CA ILE A 275 0.90 -6.47 -3.83
C ILE A 275 0.71 -7.01 -2.45
N VAL A 276 0.22 -6.16 -1.56
CA VAL A 276 0.04 -6.48 -0.16
C VAL A 276 -1.38 -6.17 0.23
N LEU A 277 -1.99 -7.16 0.88
CA LEU A 277 -3.37 -7.12 1.31
C LEU A 277 -3.36 -6.96 2.84
N GLY A 278 -3.60 -5.74 3.29
CA GLY A 278 -3.81 -5.46 4.70
C GLY A 278 -5.14 -6.02 5.18
N CYS A 279 -5.16 -6.45 6.44
CA CYS A 279 -6.37 -6.76 7.18
C CYS A 279 -6.41 -5.83 8.38
N LEU A 280 -7.45 -5.02 8.54
CA LEU A 280 -7.60 -4.18 9.72
C LEU A 280 -8.70 -4.74 10.63
N LEU A 281 -8.50 -4.61 11.94
CA LEU A 281 -9.59 -4.39 12.88
C LEU A 281 -9.35 -3.03 13.56
N ASP A 282 -10.23 -2.08 13.31
CA ASP A 282 -10.24 -0.83 14.07
C ASP A 282 -10.80 -1.05 15.48
N PHE A 283 -9.92 -0.98 16.50
CA PHE A 283 -10.32 -0.85 17.89
C PHE A 283 -10.84 0.57 18.15
N HIS A 284 -12.17 0.77 18.09
CA HIS A 284 -12.81 1.89 18.76
C HIS A 284 -13.38 1.43 20.12
N ILE A 285 -12.69 1.80 21.20
CA ILE A 285 -13.15 1.62 22.57
C ILE A 285 -14.41 2.48 22.79
N TYR A 286 -15.59 1.85 22.86
CA TYR A 286 -16.78 2.50 23.42
C TYR A 286 -16.70 2.43 24.95
N VAL A 287 -16.48 3.59 25.57
CA VAL A 287 -16.72 3.77 27.01
C VAL A 287 -18.23 3.77 27.23
N GLN A 288 -18.77 2.66 27.74
CA GLN A 288 -20.14 2.62 28.26
C GLN A 288 -20.11 2.92 29.77
N LEU A 289 -20.16 4.20 30.13
CA LEU A 289 -20.49 4.59 31.50
C LEU A 289 -21.98 4.38 31.72
N SER A 290 -22.30 3.25 32.34
CA SER A 290 -23.64 2.98 32.86
C SER A 290 -23.84 3.79 34.15
N LYS A 291 -25.03 4.36 34.27
CA LYS A 291 -25.51 5.15 35.42
C LYS A 291 -25.32 4.40 36.74
N CYS A 292 -24.88 5.13 37.76
CA CYS A 292 -25.31 4.98 39.15
C CYS A 292 -25.76 6.36 39.63
#